data_AF-A0A6M1YMF1-F1
#
_entry.id   AF-A0A6M1YMF1-F1
#
_cell.length_a   1.000
_cell.length_b   1.000
_cell.length_c   1.000
_cell.angle_alpha   90.00
_cell.angle_beta   90.00
_cell.angle_gamma   90.00
#
_symmetry.space_group_name_H-M   'P 1'
#
loop_
_entity.id
_entity.type
_entity.pdbx_description
1 polymer ?
#
loop_
_entity_poly.entity_id
_entity_poly.type
_entity_poly.pdbx_seq_one_letter_code
_entity_poly.pdbx_strand_id
1 'polypeptide(L)'
;ALSNALKPLMQAGEQIKIKIQRYGKEPRQGVGYLEDGTMVVVNGGGDFIGEVIDAQVLSVKHTSSGRMIFCNAFDHEGCPEGYDPQKEEEYEDEPDDEY
;
A
#
# COMPACT_ATOMS: atom_id res chain seq x y z
N ALA A 1 -31.90 -23.17 -0.99
CA ALA A 1 -30.59 -22.78 -0.46
C ALA A 1 -29.98 -21.76 -1.42
N LEU A 2 -30.02 -20.47 -1.07
CA LEU A 2 -29.48 -19.39 -1.91
C LEU A 2 -28.10 -19.03 -1.37
N SER A 3 -27.09 -19.78 -1.80
CA SER A 3 -25.69 -19.51 -1.52
C SER A 3 -25.28 -18.22 -2.22
N ASN A 4 -25.46 -17.08 -1.54
CA ASN A 4 -24.81 -15.85 -1.95
C ASN A 4 -23.31 -16.04 -1.73
N ALA A 5 -22.61 -16.20 -2.84
CA ALA A 5 -21.16 -16.29 -2.94
C ALA A 5 -20.52 -15.28 -1.99
N LEU A 6 -19.72 -15.81 -1.07
CA LEU A 6 -18.83 -15.04 -0.21
C LEU A 6 -17.86 -14.30 -1.12
N LYS A 7 -18.22 -13.09 -1.54
CA LYS A 7 -17.26 -12.13 -2.11
C LYS A 7 -16.26 -11.91 -0.98
N PRO A 8 -14.96 -12.20 -1.14
CA PRO A 8 -13.99 -11.81 -0.14
C PRO A 8 -13.99 -10.28 -0.15
N LEU A 9 -14.69 -9.69 0.83
CA LEU A 9 -14.58 -8.28 1.13
C LEU A 9 -13.25 -8.16 1.84
N MET A 10 -12.22 -7.68 1.13
CA MET A 10 -10.93 -7.41 1.76
C MET A 10 -11.16 -6.48 2.95
N GLN A 11 -10.82 -6.94 4.15
CA GLN A 11 -10.99 -6.17 5.39
C GLN A 11 -9.67 -5.52 5.79
N ALA A 12 -9.75 -4.38 6.47
CA ALA A 12 -8.58 -3.77 7.11
C ALA A 12 -7.95 -4.78 8.08
N GLY A 13 -6.63 -4.94 8.03
CA GLY A 13 -5.85 -5.92 8.78
C GLY A 13 -5.55 -7.23 8.02
N GLU A 14 -6.18 -7.46 6.86
CA GLU A 14 -5.93 -8.65 6.04
C GLU A 14 -4.57 -8.57 5.32
N GLN A 15 -3.87 -9.69 5.25
CA GLN A 15 -2.61 -9.82 4.50
C GLN A 15 -2.90 -10.29 3.08
N ILE A 16 -2.35 -9.58 2.09
CA ILE A 16 -2.52 -9.88 0.68
C ILE A 16 -1.18 -9.96 -0.03
N LYS A 17 -1.12 -10.78 -1.09
CA LYS A 17 0.01 -10.79 -2.01
C LYS A 17 -0.32 -9.94 -3.21
N ILE A 18 0.51 -8.93 -3.48
CA ILE A 18 0.31 -8.04 -4.62
C ILE A 18 1.62 -7.86 -5.37
N LYS A 19 1.53 -7.96 -6.70
CA LYS A 19 2.66 -7.61 -7.57
C LYS A 19 2.72 -6.09 -7.69
N ILE A 20 3.85 -5.51 -7.31
CA ILE A 20 4.05 -4.09 -7.54
C ILE A 20 4.35 -3.90 -9.02
N GLN A 21 3.46 -3.20 -9.71
CA GLN A 21 3.62 -3.00 -11.16
C GLN A 21 4.36 -1.70 -11.45
N ARG A 22 4.13 -0.65 -10.65
CA ARG A 22 4.67 0.69 -10.89
C ARG A 22 4.87 1.45 -9.57
N TYR A 23 5.66 2.53 -9.63
CA TYR A 23 5.74 3.50 -8.54
C TYR A 23 4.42 4.25 -8.35
N GLY A 24 4.11 4.58 -7.10
CA GLY A 24 2.97 5.38 -6.70
C GLY A 24 3.22 6.87 -6.83
N LYS A 25 2.35 7.65 -6.15
CA LYS A 25 2.43 9.11 -6.16
C LYS A 25 3.53 9.61 -5.22
N GLU A 26 3.73 8.93 -4.10
CA GLU A 26 4.75 9.26 -3.11
C GLU A 26 6.05 8.46 -3.32
N PRO A 27 7.22 9.02 -2.97
CA PRO A 27 8.46 8.27 -2.97
C PRO A 27 8.34 7.05 -2.06
N ARG A 28 8.87 5.89 -2.49
CA ARG A 28 8.70 4.56 -1.86
C ARG A 28 7.31 3.93 -1.94
N GLN A 29 6.32 4.59 -2.51
CA GLN A 29 5.01 3.99 -2.73
C GLN A 29 5.05 3.07 -3.96
N GLY A 30 4.48 1.87 -3.81
CA GLY A 30 4.22 0.94 -4.90
C GLY A 30 2.74 0.92 -5.25
N VAL A 31 2.41 0.73 -6.52
CA VAL A 31 1.04 0.54 -6.99
C VAL A 31 0.93 -0.80 -7.72
N GLY A 32 0.01 -1.61 -7.24
CA GLY A 32 -0.44 -2.84 -7.86
C GLY A 32 -1.91 -2.76 -8.25
N TYR A 33 -2.33 -3.73 -9.05
CA TYR A 33 -3.74 -3.92 -9.40
C TYR A 33 -4.07 -5.37 -9.14
N LEU A 34 -5.23 -5.61 -8.53
CA LEU A 34 -5.81 -6.94 -8.42
C LEU A 34 -6.43 -7.35 -9.75
N GLU A 35 -6.74 -8.65 -9.90
CA GLU A 35 -7.35 -9.19 -11.12
C GLU A 35 -8.72 -8.58 -11.42
N ASP A 36 -9.39 -8.04 -10.41
CA ASP A 36 -10.69 -7.37 -10.53
C ASP A 36 -10.58 -5.88 -10.93
N GLY A 37 -9.36 -5.37 -11.11
CA GLY A 37 -9.10 -3.97 -11.45
C GLY A 37 -9.05 -3.02 -10.24
N THR A 38 -9.19 -3.52 -9.01
CA THR A 38 -9.01 -2.74 -7.79
C THR A 38 -7.57 -2.26 -7.69
N MET A 39 -7.38 -0.96 -7.48
CA MET A 39 -6.06 -0.35 -7.31
C MET A 39 -5.58 -0.58 -5.87
N VAL A 40 -4.38 -1.14 -5.72
CA VAL A 40 -3.75 -1.38 -4.42
C VAL A 40 -2.51 -0.52 -4.32
N VAL A 41 -2.48 0.33 -3.32
CA VAL A 41 -1.39 1.27 -3.04
C VAL A 41 -0.65 0.75 -1.82
N VAL A 42 0.61 0.36 -1.99
CA VAL A 42 1.46 -0.24 -0.95
C VAL A 42 2.54 0.75 -0.52
N ASN A 43 2.51 1.18 0.74
CA ASN A 43 3.61 1.96 1.31
C ASN A 43 4.85 1.06 1.48
N GLY A 44 6.04 1.56 1.14
CA GLY A 44 7.29 0.78 1.07
C GLY A 44 7.37 -0.20 -0.11
N GLY A 45 6.32 -0.30 -0.94
CA GLY A 45 6.32 -1.18 -2.10
C GLY A 45 7.16 -0.69 -3.29
N GLY A 46 7.60 0.57 -3.26
CA GLY A 46 8.35 1.19 -4.35
C GLY A 46 9.73 0.55 -4.59
N ASP A 47 10.35 -0.05 -3.58
CA ASP A 47 11.64 -0.72 -3.75
C ASP A 47 11.50 -2.12 -4.40
N PHE A 48 10.28 -2.64 -4.48
CA PHE A 48 9.95 -3.99 -4.96
C PHE A 48 9.21 -3.98 -6.31
N ILE A 49 9.46 -2.97 -7.18
CA ILE A 49 8.81 -2.91 -8.50
C ILE A 49 9.13 -4.15 -9.32
N GLY A 50 8.08 -4.81 -9.82
CA GLY A 50 8.19 -6.04 -10.60
C GLY A 50 8.17 -7.32 -9.77
N GLU A 51 8.21 -7.20 -8.44
CA GLU A 51 8.18 -8.31 -7.49
C GLU A 51 6.80 -8.45 -6.85
N VAL A 52 6.54 -9.65 -6.30
CA VAL A 52 5.32 -9.96 -5.56
C VAL A 52 5.66 -9.92 -4.08
N ILE A 53 5.09 -8.96 -3.37
CA ILE A 53 5.30 -8.80 -1.93
C ILE A 53 4.01 -9.07 -1.15
N ASP A 54 4.18 -9.52 0.08
CA ASP A 54 3.10 -9.55 1.06
C ASP A 54 2.88 -8.12 1.59
N ALA A 55 1.62 -7.70 1.65
CA ALA A 55 1.23 -6.38 2.11
C ALA A 55 0.02 -6.49 3.03
N GLN A 56 -0.02 -5.69 4.09
CA GLN A 56 -1.16 -5.63 5.01
C GLN A 56 -2.10 -4.49 4.62
N VAL A 57 -3.38 -4.80 4.46
CA VAL A 57 -4.41 -3.80 4.18
C VAL A 57 -4.59 -2.88 5.40
N LEU A 58 -4.32 -1.60 5.21
CA LEU A 58 -4.58 -0.55 6.19
C LEU A 58 -6.03 -0.09 6.10
N SER A 59 -6.49 0.25 4.89
CA SER A 59 -7.82 0.81 4.69
C SER A 59 -8.27 0.68 3.24
N VAL A 60 -9.59 0.69 3.02
CA VAL A 60 -10.20 0.67 1.68
C VAL A 60 -10.92 2.00 1.46
N LYS A 61 -10.46 2.79 0.48
CA LYS A 61 -11.14 4.02 0.05
C LYS A 61 -11.89 3.79 -1.24
N HIS A 62 -13.09 4.35 -1.32
CA HIS A 62 -13.85 4.41 -2.56
C HIS A 62 -13.50 5.72 -3.27
N THR A 63 -13.11 5.65 -4.54
CA THR A 63 -12.87 6.83 -5.38
C THR A 63 -13.85 6.82 -6.55
N SER A 64 -13.97 7.93 -7.26
CA SER A 64 -14.79 8.03 -8.47
C SER A 64 -14.40 7.06 -9.59
N SER A 65 -13.18 6.50 -9.54
CA SER A 65 -12.68 5.51 -10.51
C SER A 65 -12.81 4.04 -10.04
N GLY A 66 -13.27 3.79 -8.82
CA GLY A 66 -13.47 2.43 -8.30
C GLY A 66 -13.11 2.27 -6.82
N ARG A 67 -12.61 1.08 -6.47
CA ARG A 67 -12.09 0.78 -5.13
C ARG A 67 -10.58 0.94 -5.12
N MET A 68 -10.07 1.61 -4.11
CA MET A 68 -8.66 1.78 -3.84
C MET A 68 -8.35 1.20 -2.46
N ILE A 69 -7.34 0.36 -2.38
CA ILE A 69 -6.90 -0.27 -1.14
C ILE A 69 -5.55 0.31 -0.78
N PHE A 70 -5.41 0.76 0.45
CA PHE A 70 -4.16 1.22 1.03
C PHE A 70 -3.59 0.08 1.86
N CYS A 71 -2.34 -0.25 1.60
CA CYS A 71 -1.60 -1.31 2.25
C CYS A 71 -0.23 -0.83 2.70
N ASN A 72 0.39 -1.56 3.61
CA ASN A 72 1.80 -1.41 3.99
C ASN A 72 2.56 -2.68 3.59
N ALA A 73 3.80 -2.54 3.11
CA ALA A 73 4.65 -3.69 2.80
C ALA A 73 4.89 -4.49 4.09
N PHE A 74 4.61 -5.79 4.06
CA PHE A 74 4.86 -6.69 5.17
C PHE A 74 6.28 -7.23 5.03
N ASP A 75 7.06 -7.15 6.11
CA ASP A 75 8.45 -7.58 6.26
C ASP A 75 8.89 -8.64 5.24
N HIS A 76 9.48 -8.17 4.14
CA HIS A 76 10.34 -9.00 3.30
C HIS A 76 11.74 -8.81 3.89
N GLU A 77 12.45 -9.90 4.21
CA GLU A 77 13.77 -9.95 4.88
C GLU A 77 14.87 -9.13 4.15
N GLY A 78 14.71 -7.81 4.13
CA GLY A 78 15.40 -6.84 3.27
C GLY A 78 14.92 -5.40 3.48
N CYS A 79 13.77 -5.18 4.14
CA CYS A 79 13.42 -3.87 4.70
C CYS A 79 14.21 -3.65 6.02
N PRO A 80 14.90 -2.52 6.21
CA PRO A 80 15.50 -2.21 7.50
C PRO A 80 14.39 -2.12 8.56
N GLU A 81 14.51 -2.95 9.59
CA GLU A 81 13.68 -2.96 10.79
C GLU A 81 13.62 -1.55 11.39
N GLY A 82 12.56 -0.79 11.10
CA GLY A 82 12.48 0.62 11.49
C GLY A 82 11.54 1.54 10.70
N TYR A 83 10.71 1.03 9.77
CA TYR A 83 9.63 1.85 9.19
C TYR A 83 8.51 2.01 10.23
N ASP A 84 8.62 3.04 11.05
CA ASP A 84 7.56 3.50 11.93
C ASP A 84 6.62 4.42 11.12
N PRO A 85 5.38 4.00 10.82
CA PRO A 85 4.40 4.83 10.11
C PRO A 85 4.02 6.11 10.90
N GLN A 86 4.45 6.26 12.15
CA GLN A 86 4.25 7.47 12.97
C GLN A 86 5.38 8.50 12.82
N LYS A 87 6.51 8.16 12.17
CA LYS A 87 7.65 9.08 11.97
C LYS A 87 7.54 10.01 10.75
N GLU A 88 6.62 9.76 9.83
CA GLU A 88 6.42 10.63 8.66
C GLU A 88 5.67 11.93 8.97
N GLU A 89 5.07 12.07 10.15
CA GLU A 89 4.42 13.33 10.59
C GLU A 89 5.39 14.35 11.22
N GLU A 90 6.68 14.01 11.37
CA GLU A 90 7.73 14.88 11.92
C GLU A 90 8.76 15.29 10.83
N TYR A 91 8.26 15.68 9.65
CA TYR A 91 9.03 16.53 8.74
C TYR A 91 8.63 17.98 9.07
N GLU A 92 9.14 18.49 10.19
CA GLU A 92 9.04 19.93 10.45
C GLU A 92 9.86 20.66 9.38
N ASP A 93 9.23 21.65 8.75
CA ASP A 93 9.83 22.60 7.82
C ASP A 93 11.26 22.97 8.27
N GLU A 94 12.27 22.61 7.47
CA GLU A 94 13.59 23.23 7.65
C GLU A 94 13.43 24.74 7.42
N PRO A 95 13.97 25.61 8.31
CA PRO A 95 13.88 27.04 8.11
C PRO A 95 14.62 27.41 6.81
N ASP A 96 13.95 28.20 5.97
CA ASP A 96 14.55 28.83 4.79
C ASP A 96 15.80 29.63 5.21
N ASP A 97 16.97 29.00 5.13
CA ASP A 97 18.26 29.69 5.19
C ASP A 97 18.45 30.46 3.86
N GLU A 98 17.75 31.58 3.72
CA GLU A 98 18.04 32.57 2.68
C GLU A 98 19.09 33.57 3.21
N TYR A 99 20.25 33.57 2.55
CA TYR A 99 21.49 34.26 2.90
C TYR A 99 21.46 35.78 2.64
#